data_AF-A0AAW0ET70-F1
#
_entry.id   AF-A0AAW0ET70-F1
#
_cell.length_a   1.000
_cell.length_b   1.000
_cell.length_c   1.000
_cell.angle_alpha   90.00
_cell.angle_beta   90.00
_cell.angle_gamma   90.00
#
_symmetry.space_group_name_H-M   'P 1'
#
loop_
_entity.id
_entity.type
_entity.pdbx_description
1 polymer ?
#
loop_
_entity_poly.entity_id
_entity_poly.type
_entity_poly.pdbx_seq_one_letter_code
_entity_poly.pdbx_strand_id
1 'polypeptide(L)'
;MKAIRTIGFTGTIASGKTSRCKHLVEVAERRQRHRCPPPAERGVGAVAPSTSEGKAVPSPTTSAALSSSSSSSTTSSPAVAVHYINADLVGHHIYEPGKPCYHALLQHFGTSILSAGDATAHTATTTTAAAAGAAAGAAAAAPPLIDRRVLGEIVFAEERKLQELNAICWPFITAGIKEEYARVCARYRGTAPLLTGASARKPVVATTAVTAAAAAAAAPPGGPAVVLIIVEAALLCEMTEVLDLTTDLWMTHCTPATAVDRVMVRNHLSREAAQQRVASQLDVEQKLRKLRHLAYKGGVEVFDTTQVKLAEGLRETEAAFDRYWREKIAVHL
;
A
#
# COMPACT_ATOMS: atom_id res chain seq x y z
N MET A 1 -9.30 8.28 -23.37
CA MET A 1 -8.19 7.87 -22.47
C MET A 1 -8.79 7.01 -21.36
N LYS A 2 -8.07 6.00 -20.86
CA LYS A 2 -8.50 5.25 -19.67
C LYS A 2 -8.43 6.16 -18.44
N ALA A 3 -9.46 6.14 -17.61
CA ALA A 3 -9.48 6.96 -16.39
C ALA A 3 -8.56 6.34 -15.34
N ILE A 4 -7.60 7.11 -14.82
CA ILE A 4 -6.79 6.71 -13.67
C ILE A 4 -7.34 7.46 -12.46
N ARG A 5 -7.65 6.73 -11.39
CA ARG A 5 -8.06 7.26 -10.10
C ARG A 5 -7.08 6.78 -9.05
N THR A 6 -6.65 7.69 -8.18
CA THR A 6 -5.64 7.37 -7.19
C THR A 6 -6.12 7.84 -5.83
N ILE A 7 -6.40 6.89 -4.93
CA ILE A 7 -6.72 7.18 -3.54
C ILE A 7 -5.42 7.12 -2.74
N GLY A 8 -4.98 8.28 -2.24
CA GLY A 8 -3.96 8.34 -1.21
C GLY A 8 -4.56 8.01 0.15
N PHE A 9 -4.05 7.02 0.86
CA PHE A 9 -4.54 6.61 2.17
C PHE A 9 -3.49 6.90 3.25
N THR A 10 -3.82 7.80 4.17
CA THR A 10 -2.93 8.28 5.22
C THR A 10 -3.61 8.33 6.58
N GLY A 11 -2.88 8.74 7.60
CA GLY A 11 -3.44 8.89 8.94
C GLY A 11 -2.42 9.28 9.98
N THR A 12 -2.90 9.61 11.17
CA THR A 12 -2.05 9.80 12.34
C THR A 12 -1.61 8.46 12.92
N ILE A 13 -0.61 8.46 13.79
CA ILE A 13 -0.15 7.24 14.45
C ILE A 13 -1.30 6.55 15.20
N ALA A 14 -1.36 5.22 15.07
CA ALA A 14 -2.37 4.36 15.72
C ALA A 14 -3.85 4.74 15.47
N SER A 15 -4.14 5.42 14.36
CA SER A 15 -5.50 5.74 13.90
C SER A 15 -6.23 4.57 13.20
N GLY A 16 -5.63 3.39 13.10
CA GLY A 16 -6.21 2.27 12.35
C GLY A 16 -6.06 2.36 10.82
N LYS A 17 -5.20 3.26 10.32
CA LYS A 17 -4.86 3.43 8.89
C LYS A 17 -4.78 2.11 8.12
N THR A 18 -3.88 1.22 8.55
CA THR A 18 -3.59 -0.02 7.82
C THR A 18 -4.75 -0.99 7.78
N SER A 19 -5.51 -1.12 8.87
CA SER A 19 -6.69 -1.99 8.89
C SER A 19 -7.77 -1.48 7.94
N ARG A 20 -8.06 -0.17 7.95
CA ARG A 20 -9.05 0.43 7.04
C ARG A 20 -8.57 0.43 5.58
N CYS A 21 -7.30 0.71 5.33
CA CYS A 21 -6.75 0.68 3.97
C CYS A 21 -6.76 -0.73 3.36
N LYS A 22 -6.37 -1.76 4.13
CA LYS A 22 -6.47 -3.15 3.67
C LYS A 22 -7.91 -3.53 3.34
N HIS A 23 -8.85 -3.15 4.20
CA HIS A 23 -10.26 -3.39 3.95
C HIS A 23 -10.76 -2.67 2.68
N LEU A 24 -10.35 -1.41 2.46
CA LEU A 24 -10.63 -0.69 1.21
C LEU A 24 -10.12 -1.45 -0.02
N VAL A 25 -8.89 -1.96 0.02
CA VAL A 25 -8.31 -2.78 -1.06
C VAL A 25 -9.15 -4.04 -1.28
N GLU A 26 -9.52 -4.76 -0.22
CA GLU A 26 -10.36 -5.97 -0.32
C GLU A 26 -11.72 -5.67 -0.95
N VAL A 27 -12.40 -4.58 -0.54
CA VAL A 27 -13.69 -4.15 -1.10
C VAL A 27 -13.53 -3.78 -2.58
N ALA A 28 -12.48 -3.04 -2.93
CA ALA A 28 -12.19 -2.65 -4.31
C ALA A 28 -11.92 -3.87 -5.20
N GLU A 29 -11.13 -4.84 -4.72
CA GLU A 29 -10.86 -6.08 -5.44
C GLU A 29 -12.10 -6.95 -5.59
N ARG A 30 -12.97 -7.03 -4.56
CA ARG A 30 -14.28 -7.69 -4.69
C ARG A 30 -15.09 -7.06 -5.82
N ARG A 31 -15.15 -5.73 -5.91
CA ARG A 31 -15.85 -5.03 -7.00
C ARG A 31 -15.19 -5.21 -8.37
N GLN A 32 -13.88 -5.38 -8.42
CA GLN A 32 -13.22 -5.74 -9.68
C GLN A 32 -13.67 -7.12 -10.18
N ARG A 33 -13.86 -8.10 -9.27
CA ARG A 33 -14.32 -9.46 -9.62
C ARG A 33 -15.81 -9.49 -9.96
N HIS A 34 -16.62 -8.74 -9.23
CA HIS A 34 -18.07 -8.66 -9.41
C HIS A 34 -18.42 -7.44 -10.28
N ARG A 35 -18.66 -7.66 -11.58
CA ARG A 35 -19.19 -6.63 -12.50
C ARG A 35 -20.50 -6.05 -11.93
N CYS A 36 -20.43 -4.87 -11.31
CA CYS A 36 -21.58 -4.12 -10.76
C CYS A 36 -22.22 -4.69 -9.46
N PRO A 37 -22.97 -3.86 -8.68
CA PRO A 37 -23.13 -4.02 -7.24
C PRO A 37 -24.06 -5.19 -6.85
N PRO A 38 -24.03 -5.62 -5.57
CA PRO A 38 -25.00 -6.59 -5.06
C PRO A 38 -26.42 -6.10 -5.31
N PRO A 39 -27.39 -7.00 -5.59
CA PRO A 39 -28.77 -6.60 -5.79
C PRO A 39 -29.25 -5.86 -4.55
N ALA A 40 -29.91 -4.71 -4.76
CA ALA A 40 -30.63 -4.01 -3.70
C ALA A 40 -31.44 -5.03 -2.91
N GLU A 41 -31.30 -5.03 -1.58
CA GLU A 41 -32.10 -5.87 -0.71
C GLU A 41 -33.57 -5.66 -1.09
N ARG A 42 -34.18 -6.69 -1.70
CA ARG A 42 -35.62 -6.73 -1.87
C ARG A 42 -36.17 -6.71 -0.45
N GLY A 43 -36.77 -5.57 -0.10
CA GLY A 43 -37.46 -5.37 1.16
C GLY A 43 -38.30 -6.60 1.47
N VAL A 44 -38.06 -7.15 2.66
CA VAL A 44 -38.84 -8.24 3.24
C VAL A 44 -40.30 -7.83 3.14
N GLY A 45 -41.01 -8.46 2.21
CA GLY A 45 -42.45 -8.31 2.06
C GLY A 45 -43.08 -8.75 3.37
N ALA A 46 -43.82 -7.83 3.99
CA ALA A 46 -44.62 -8.10 5.17
C ALA A 46 -45.55 -9.29 4.90
N VAL A 47 -45.49 -10.27 5.80
CA VAL A 47 -46.41 -11.39 5.89
C VAL A 47 -47.76 -10.88 6.40
N ALA A 48 -48.85 -11.24 5.73
CA ALA A 48 -50.17 -11.37 6.35
C ALA A 48 -50.96 -12.52 5.69
N PRO A 49 -51.81 -13.25 6.44
CA PRO A 49 -52.28 -14.59 6.09
C PRO A 49 -53.72 -14.61 5.56
N SER A 50 -54.07 -15.67 4.79
CA SER A 50 -55.40 -16.35 4.75
C SER A 50 -55.47 -17.24 3.49
N THR A 51 -55.48 -18.58 3.60
CA THR A 51 -56.59 -19.55 3.82
C THR A 51 -56.89 -20.37 2.56
N SER A 52 -57.13 -21.67 2.80
CA SER A 52 -57.81 -22.70 1.99
C SER A 52 -56.96 -23.67 1.12
N GLU A 53 -56.78 -24.85 1.72
CA GLU A 53 -57.11 -26.21 1.22
C GLU A 53 -56.61 -26.72 -0.15
N GLY A 54 -55.97 -27.90 -0.15
CA GLY A 54 -55.84 -28.72 -1.37
C GLY A 54 -54.71 -29.74 -1.47
N LYS A 55 -54.65 -30.72 -0.57
CA LYS A 55 -54.22 -32.14 -0.72
C LYS A 55 -53.38 -32.57 -1.95
N ALA A 56 -52.17 -33.11 -1.71
CA ALA A 56 -51.67 -34.47 -2.12
C ALA A 56 -50.16 -34.52 -2.45
N VAL A 57 -49.50 -35.55 -1.91
CA VAL A 57 -48.12 -36.02 -2.20
C VAL A 57 -48.27 -37.39 -2.89
N PRO A 58 -47.44 -37.76 -3.90
CA PRO A 58 -46.34 -38.70 -3.62
C PRO A 58 -45.02 -38.42 -4.36
N SER A 59 -44.00 -39.13 -3.88
CA SER A 59 -42.55 -39.02 -4.06
C SER A 59 -42.02 -39.71 -5.37
N PRO A 60 -40.71 -40.06 -5.48
CA PRO A 60 -39.78 -39.56 -6.51
C PRO A 60 -39.49 -40.56 -7.64
N THR A 61 -39.04 -40.10 -8.82
CA THR A 61 -38.30 -40.94 -9.77
C THR A 61 -37.35 -40.12 -10.64
N THR A 62 -36.12 -40.62 -10.69
CA THR A 62 -34.96 -40.33 -11.55
C THR A 62 -35.24 -39.73 -12.94
N SER A 63 -34.42 -38.75 -13.35
CA SER A 63 -33.62 -38.92 -14.56
C SER A 63 -32.44 -37.95 -14.59
N ALA A 64 -31.24 -38.53 -14.72
CA ALA A 64 -30.03 -37.83 -15.06
C ALA A 64 -30.14 -37.29 -16.49
N ALA A 65 -29.89 -36.00 -16.68
CA ALA A 65 -29.49 -35.44 -17.96
C ALA A 65 -28.21 -34.65 -17.74
N LEU A 66 -27.09 -35.28 -18.11
CA LEU A 66 -25.84 -34.60 -18.40
C LEU A 66 -26.13 -33.58 -19.51
N SER A 67 -26.09 -32.30 -19.18
CA SER A 67 -25.80 -31.25 -20.16
C SER A 67 -24.43 -30.69 -19.84
N SER A 68 -23.46 -31.18 -20.59
CA SER A 68 -22.17 -30.56 -20.84
C SER A 68 -22.31 -29.05 -21.05
N SER A 69 -21.97 -28.27 -20.04
CA SER A 69 -21.54 -26.89 -20.25
C SER A 69 -20.02 -26.88 -20.20
N SER A 70 -19.41 -27.14 -21.35
CA SER A 70 -18.09 -26.59 -21.67
C SER A 70 -18.23 -25.07 -21.70
N SER A 71 -18.25 -24.45 -20.53
CA SER A 71 -18.14 -23.00 -20.43
C SER A 71 -16.68 -22.65 -20.72
N SER A 72 -16.40 -22.45 -22.01
CA SER A 72 -15.25 -21.68 -22.47
C SER A 72 -15.34 -20.31 -21.79
N SER A 73 -14.63 -20.18 -20.67
CA SER A 73 -14.50 -18.93 -19.95
C SER A 73 -13.66 -18.00 -20.81
N THR A 74 -14.31 -17.27 -21.72
CA THR A 74 -13.72 -16.10 -22.35
C THR A 74 -13.48 -15.10 -21.23
N THR A 75 -12.28 -15.12 -20.65
CA THR A 75 -11.87 -14.19 -19.57
C THR A 75 -11.79 -12.79 -20.17
N SER A 76 -12.94 -12.12 -20.21
CA SER A 76 -13.02 -10.70 -20.52
C SER A 76 -12.21 -9.92 -19.48
N SER A 77 -11.36 -8.99 -19.93
CA SER A 77 -10.68 -8.07 -19.01
C SER A 77 -11.69 -7.38 -18.08
N PRO A 78 -11.35 -7.20 -16.79
CA PRO A 78 -12.23 -6.51 -15.87
C PRO A 78 -12.39 -5.04 -16.31
N ALA A 79 -13.57 -4.47 -16.08
CA ALA A 79 -13.86 -3.07 -16.42
C ALA A 79 -13.04 -2.08 -15.57
N VAL A 80 -12.67 -2.50 -14.35
CA VAL A 80 -11.80 -1.78 -13.42
C VAL A 80 -10.60 -2.66 -13.07
N ALA A 81 -9.40 -2.09 -13.04
CA ALA A 81 -8.23 -2.74 -12.43
C ALA A 81 -7.81 -1.99 -11.15
N VAL A 82 -7.63 -2.73 -10.06
CA VAL A 82 -7.21 -2.23 -8.76
C VAL A 82 -5.73 -2.56 -8.54
N HIS A 83 -4.96 -1.57 -8.11
CA HIS A 83 -3.55 -1.71 -7.75
C HIS A 83 -3.32 -1.11 -6.37
N TYR A 84 -2.50 -1.77 -5.56
CA TYR A 84 -2.18 -1.34 -4.20
C TYR A 84 -0.68 -1.11 -4.07
N ILE A 85 -0.30 0.08 -3.61
CA ILE A 85 1.08 0.48 -3.34
C ILE A 85 1.20 0.76 -1.85
N ASN A 86 1.99 -0.03 -1.14
CA ASN A 86 2.26 0.15 0.28
C ASN A 86 3.65 0.78 0.48
N ALA A 87 3.70 2.02 0.98
CA ALA A 87 4.94 2.74 1.20
C ALA A 87 5.85 2.09 2.26
N ASP A 88 5.27 1.40 3.26
CA ASP A 88 6.06 0.68 4.27
C ASP A 88 6.80 -0.51 3.64
N LEU A 89 6.17 -1.22 2.69
CA LEU A 89 6.83 -2.28 1.93
C LEU A 89 7.92 -1.73 1.00
N VAL A 90 7.68 -0.58 0.36
CA VAL A 90 8.72 0.12 -0.41
C VAL A 90 9.89 0.51 0.50
N GLY A 91 9.60 1.02 1.70
CA GLY A 91 10.58 1.36 2.73
C GLY A 91 11.44 0.16 3.15
N HIS A 92 10.85 -1.02 3.31
CA HIS A 92 11.61 -2.24 3.62
C HIS A 92 12.52 -2.65 2.46
N HIS A 93 12.03 -2.53 1.23
CA HIS A 93 12.78 -2.89 0.04
C HIS A 93 14.00 -1.99 -0.16
N ILE A 94 13.94 -0.68 0.14
CA ILE A 94 15.11 0.20 -0.03
C ILE A 94 16.23 -0.07 0.99
N TYR A 95 15.92 -0.73 2.11
CA TYR A 95 16.89 -1.16 3.12
C TYR A 95 17.62 -2.46 2.75
N GLU A 96 17.23 -3.12 1.66
CA GLU A 96 17.88 -4.36 1.29
C GLU A 96 19.38 -4.13 0.98
N PRO A 97 20.24 -5.07 1.40
CA PRO A 97 21.67 -4.94 1.18
C PRO A 97 22.05 -4.71 -0.28
N GLY A 98 23.05 -3.86 -0.49
CA GLY A 98 23.53 -3.47 -1.82
C GLY A 98 22.76 -2.30 -2.46
N LYS A 99 21.67 -1.83 -1.86
CA LYS A 99 20.93 -0.67 -2.36
C LYS A 99 21.54 0.67 -1.91
N PRO A 100 21.32 1.75 -2.68
CA PRO A 100 21.85 3.07 -2.33
C PRO A 100 21.40 3.56 -0.95
N CYS A 101 20.13 3.36 -0.57
CA CYS A 101 19.64 3.78 0.75
C CYS A 101 20.31 2.97 1.88
N TYR A 102 20.48 1.66 1.70
CA TYR A 102 21.23 0.83 2.65
C TYR A 102 22.64 1.36 2.88
N HIS A 103 23.39 1.68 1.83
CA HIS A 103 24.74 2.27 1.98
C HIS A 103 24.72 3.66 2.64
N ALA A 104 23.77 4.52 2.27
CA ALA A 104 23.63 5.84 2.87
C ALA A 104 23.33 5.76 4.38
N LEU A 105 22.50 4.80 4.80
CA LEU A 105 22.20 4.57 6.21
C LEU A 105 23.43 4.07 6.98
N LEU A 106 24.22 3.15 6.42
CA LEU A 106 25.46 2.71 7.07
C LEU A 106 26.51 3.82 7.15
N GLN A 107 26.59 4.66 6.13
CA GLN A 107 27.49 5.81 6.15
C GLN A 107 27.13 6.81 7.25
N HIS A 108 25.83 7.00 7.52
CA HIS A 108 25.35 7.97 8.49
C HIS A 108 25.24 7.44 9.92
N PHE A 109 24.63 6.26 10.10
CA PHE A 109 24.37 5.66 11.41
C PHE A 109 25.43 4.62 11.84
N GLY A 110 26.37 4.29 10.96
CA GLY A 110 27.41 3.29 11.22
C GLY A 110 26.93 1.86 11.05
N THR A 111 27.79 0.89 11.35
CA THR A 111 27.50 -0.55 11.25
C THR A 111 26.77 -1.11 12.47
N SER A 112 26.56 -0.31 13.53
CA SER A 112 25.83 -0.72 14.73
C SER A 112 24.35 -1.00 14.49
N ILE A 113 23.79 -0.50 13.38
CA ILE A 113 22.40 -0.74 12.98
C ILE A 113 22.21 -2.06 12.21
N LEU A 114 23.27 -2.85 12.03
CA LEU A 114 23.18 -4.15 11.37
C LEU A 114 22.75 -5.22 12.37
N SER A 115 21.95 -6.17 11.88
CA SER A 115 21.66 -7.39 12.63
C SER A 115 22.96 -8.14 12.83
N ALA A 116 23.17 -8.69 14.03
CA ALA A 116 24.26 -9.64 14.24
C ALA A 116 24.03 -10.83 13.29
N GLY A 117 24.78 -10.88 12.19
CA GLY A 117 24.80 -12.07 11.35
C GLY A 117 25.36 -13.23 12.18
N ASP A 118 24.96 -14.47 11.85
CA ASP A 118 25.63 -15.69 12.32
C ASP A 118 27.05 -15.78 11.74
N ALA A 119 27.91 -14.85 12.14
CA ALA A 119 29.31 -14.77 11.74
C ALA A 119 30.14 -14.49 12.98
N THR A 120 30.53 -15.57 13.65
CA THR A 120 31.79 -15.64 14.39
C THR A 120 32.93 -15.20 13.49
N ALA A 121 33.34 -13.93 13.56
CA ALA A 121 34.66 -13.44 13.14
C ALA A 121 34.85 -12.04 13.76
N HIS A 122 35.37 -12.00 14.99
CA HIS A 122 36.71 -11.51 15.30
C HIS A 122 37.01 -10.05 14.88
N THR A 123 37.09 -9.21 15.91
CA THR A 123 38.00 -8.06 16.08
C THR A 123 39.08 -7.90 15.00
N ALA A 124 39.11 -6.73 14.36
CA ALA A 124 40.38 -6.04 14.08
C ALA A 124 40.18 -4.57 13.73
N THR A 125 41.07 -3.80 14.33
CA THR A 125 41.31 -2.36 14.35
C THR A 125 41.75 -1.79 12.97
N THR A 126 41.46 -0.50 12.78
CA THR A 126 42.09 0.53 11.93
C THR A 126 43.37 0.17 11.15
N THR A 127 43.42 0.53 9.85
CA THR A 127 44.38 1.49 9.20
C THR A 127 44.79 1.11 7.74
N THR A 128 44.69 2.12 6.85
CA THR A 128 45.39 2.41 5.56
C THR A 128 45.34 1.51 4.31
N ALA A 129 44.76 2.10 3.26
CA ALA A 129 45.24 2.32 1.87
C ALA A 129 46.05 1.26 1.07
N ALA A 130 45.48 0.99 -0.13
CA ALA A 130 46.09 0.72 -1.44
C ALA A 130 46.82 -0.62 -1.72
N ALA A 131 46.22 -1.45 -2.58
CA ALA A 131 46.73 -1.82 -3.92
C ALA A 131 45.88 -2.96 -4.54
N ALA A 132 45.74 -2.92 -5.86
CA ALA A 132 44.98 -3.84 -6.69
C ALA A 132 45.65 -5.21 -6.86
N GLY A 133 44.84 -6.27 -7.05
CA GLY A 133 45.32 -7.52 -7.64
C GLY A 133 44.53 -8.78 -7.28
N ALA A 134 43.71 -9.25 -8.23
CA ALA A 134 43.32 -10.64 -8.49
C ALA A 134 42.51 -11.45 -7.43
N ALA A 135 41.24 -11.63 -7.78
CA ALA A 135 40.46 -12.87 -7.76
C ALA A 135 40.81 -13.95 -6.71
N ALA A 136 39.95 -14.02 -5.69
CA ALA A 136 39.56 -15.29 -5.07
C ALA A 136 38.05 -15.25 -4.84
N GLY A 137 37.32 -16.12 -5.54
CA GLY A 137 35.90 -16.36 -5.31
C GLY A 137 35.70 -17.01 -3.96
N ALA A 138 35.61 -16.20 -2.91
CA ALA A 138 34.86 -16.57 -1.72
C ALA A 138 33.40 -16.18 -2.00
N ALA A 139 32.47 -17.10 -1.82
CA ALA A 139 31.06 -16.75 -1.74
C ALA A 139 30.91 -15.76 -0.59
N ALA A 140 30.91 -14.46 -0.91
CA ALA A 140 30.80 -13.40 0.07
C ALA A 140 29.50 -13.66 0.83
N ALA A 141 29.61 -13.86 2.14
CA ALA A 141 28.47 -14.04 3.01
C ALA A 141 27.46 -12.92 2.71
N ALA A 142 26.19 -13.29 2.58
CA ALA A 142 25.14 -12.33 2.26
C ALA A 142 25.25 -11.14 3.24
N PRO A 143 25.35 -9.89 2.74
CA PRO A 143 25.54 -8.74 3.60
C PRO A 143 24.40 -8.65 4.62
N PRO A 144 24.69 -8.30 5.88
CA PRO A 144 23.72 -8.33 6.97
C PRO A 144 22.57 -7.34 6.74
N LEU A 145 21.39 -7.67 7.25
CA LEU A 145 20.22 -6.80 7.16
C LEU A 145 20.29 -5.68 8.21
N ILE A 146 19.67 -4.55 7.93
CA ILE A 146 19.45 -3.49 8.93
C ILE A 146 18.50 -4.01 10.02
N ASP A 147 18.95 -3.97 11.27
CA ASP A 147 18.12 -4.19 12.44
C ASP A 147 17.25 -2.95 12.69
N ARG A 148 16.00 -3.04 12.24
CA ARG A 148 15.00 -1.97 12.39
C ARG A 148 14.63 -1.68 13.84
N ARG A 149 14.82 -2.62 14.77
CA ARG A 149 14.58 -2.39 16.20
C ARG A 149 15.67 -1.47 16.74
N VAL A 150 16.94 -1.79 16.47
CA VAL A 150 18.08 -0.97 16.88
C VAL A 150 18.05 0.41 16.22
N LEU A 151 17.83 0.46 14.91
CA LEU A 151 17.67 1.75 14.22
C LEU A 151 16.50 2.55 14.80
N GLY A 152 15.37 1.89 15.09
CA GLY A 152 14.21 2.49 15.74
C GLY A 152 14.54 3.10 17.10
N GLU A 153 15.25 2.37 17.96
CA GLU A 153 15.70 2.87 19.27
C GLU A 153 16.56 4.13 19.14
N ILE A 154 17.47 4.15 18.17
CA ILE A 154 18.35 5.31 17.90
C ILE A 154 17.54 6.53 17.44
N VAL A 155 16.64 6.36 16.46
CA VAL A 155 15.94 7.49 15.83
C VAL A 155 14.76 8.00 16.66
N PHE A 156 14.13 7.15 17.47
CA PHE A 156 13.06 7.59 18.37
C PHE A 156 13.57 8.15 19.70
N ALA A 157 14.85 7.97 20.03
CA ALA A 157 15.46 8.63 21.19
C ALA A 157 15.75 10.13 20.96
N GLU A 158 16.03 10.53 19.71
CA GLU A 158 16.38 11.91 19.36
C GLU A 158 15.66 12.35 18.08
N GLU A 159 14.82 13.38 18.18
CA GLU A 159 14.06 13.93 17.04
C GLU A 159 14.97 14.32 15.85
N ARG A 160 16.18 14.85 16.12
CA ARG A 160 17.16 15.16 15.08
C ARG A 160 17.57 13.92 14.26
N LYS A 161 17.74 12.76 14.91
CA LYS A 161 18.11 11.52 14.24
C LYS A 161 16.96 10.96 13.40
N LEU A 162 15.72 11.14 13.85
CA LEU A 162 14.54 10.83 13.03
C LEU A 162 14.48 11.71 11.77
N GLN A 163 14.78 13.01 11.91
CA GLN A 163 14.85 13.92 10.77
C GLN A 163 15.97 13.54 9.79
N GLU A 164 17.15 13.16 10.28
CA GLU A 164 18.25 12.65 9.47
C GLU A 164 17.88 11.35 8.75
N LEU A 165 17.24 10.40 9.44
CA LEU A 165 16.73 9.18 8.82
C LEU A 165 15.76 9.50 7.68
N ASN A 166 14.81 10.40 7.94
CA ASN A 166 13.81 10.83 6.96
C ASN A 166 14.46 11.50 5.75
N ALA A 167 15.43 12.38 5.96
CA ALA A 167 16.17 13.06 4.89
C ALA A 167 16.91 12.06 3.98
N ILE A 168 17.44 10.98 4.55
CA ILE A 168 18.08 9.90 3.78
C ILE A 168 17.02 9.05 3.07
N CYS A 169 15.98 8.60 3.76
CA CYS A 169 15.06 7.57 3.25
C CYS A 169 14.02 8.13 2.27
N TRP A 170 13.44 9.31 2.54
CA TRP A 170 12.29 9.81 1.80
C TRP A 170 12.55 9.95 0.30
N PRO A 171 13.70 10.44 -0.20
CA PRO A 171 13.97 10.47 -1.63
C PRO A 171 13.89 9.09 -2.29
N PHE A 172 14.39 8.04 -1.62
CA PHE A 172 14.35 6.67 -2.15
C PHE A 172 12.93 6.07 -2.06
N ILE A 173 12.19 6.34 -0.99
CA ILE A 173 10.79 5.91 -0.84
C ILE A 173 9.93 6.56 -1.93
N THR A 174 10.05 7.89 -2.09
CA THR A 174 9.34 8.66 -3.13
C THR A 174 9.66 8.12 -4.52
N ALA A 175 10.94 7.89 -4.82
CA ALA A 175 11.36 7.33 -6.11
C ALA A 175 10.74 5.94 -6.34
N GLY A 176 10.79 5.04 -5.35
CA GLY A 176 10.23 3.70 -5.44
C GLY A 176 8.71 3.70 -5.66
N ILE A 177 7.97 4.57 -4.96
CA ILE A 177 6.52 4.71 -5.15
C ILE A 177 6.22 5.26 -6.55
N LYS A 178 6.95 6.28 -7.01
CA LYS A 178 6.77 6.87 -8.35
C LYS A 178 7.06 5.87 -9.46
N GLU A 179 8.10 5.05 -9.30
CA GLU A 179 8.45 4.00 -10.26
C GLU A 179 7.34 2.95 -10.36
N GLU A 180 6.85 2.45 -9.21
CA GLU A 180 5.76 1.49 -9.18
C GLU A 180 4.47 2.06 -9.76
N TYR A 181 4.14 3.31 -9.40
CA TYR A 181 3.00 4.03 -9.97
C TYR A 181 3.12 4.19 -11.49
N ALA A 182 4.30 4.59 -11.99
CA ALA A 182 4.56 4.74 -13.42
C ALA A 182 4.46 3.39 -14.16
N ARG A 183 4.97 2.31 -13.56
CA ARG A 183 4.87 0.94 -14.08
C ARG A 183 3.41 0.51 -14.24
N VAL A 184 2.57 0.76 -13.22
CA VAL A 184 1.13 0.50 -13.29
C VAL A 184 0.48 1.35 -14.40
N CYS A 185 0.77 2.65 -14.46
CA CYS A 185 0.23 3.53 -15.51
C CYS A 185 0.62 3.07 -16.91
N ALA A 186 1.88 2.72 -17.13
CA ALA A 186 2.43 2.27 -18.42
C ALA A 186 1.80 0.95 -18.88
N ARG A 187 1.46 0.05 -17.95
CA ARG A 187 0.78 -1.22 -18.26
C ARG A 187 -0.57 -1.01 -18.95
N TYR A 188 -1.26 0.10 -18.65
CA TYR A 188 -2.63 0.33 -19.14
C TYR A 188 -2.75 1.49 -20.12
N ARG A 189 -1.83 2.45 -20.15
CA ARG A 189 -1.69 3.38 -21.27
C ARG A 189 -1.19 2.55 -22.47
N GLY A 190 -2.10 2.21 -23.39
CA GLY A 190 -1.72 1.54 -24.64
C GLY A 190 -0.53 2.26 -25.26
N THR A 191 0.44 1.51 -25.77
CA THR A 191 1.69 2.03 -26.32
C THR A 191 1.42 3.18 -27.30
N ALA A 192 1.68 4.42 -26.87
CA ALA A 192 2.02 5.47 -27.80
C ALA A 192 3.46 5.19 -28.25
N PRO A 193 3.78 5.22 -29.55
CA PRO A 193 5.16 5.03 -29.98
C PRO A 193 6.00 6.16 -29.42
N LEU A 194 6.99 5.82 -28.60
CA LEU A 194 8.05 6.74 -28.21
C LEU A 194 8.75 7.19 -29.49
N LEU A 195 8.60 8.47 -29.83
CA LEU A 195 9.42 9.11 -30.85
C LEU A 195 10.88 8.96 -30.42
N THR A 196 11.63 8.18 -31.19
CA THR A 196 13.07 7.97 -31.06
C THR A 196 13.80 9.29 -31.30
N GLY A 197 14.66 9.68 -30.36
CA GLY A 197 15.61 10.76 -30.59
C GLY A 197 16.33 11.27 -29.34
N ALA A 198 17.08 10.42 -28.62
CA ALA A 198 18.29 10.85 -27.91
C ALA A 198 19.03 9.63 -27.31
N SER A 199 20.34 9.69 -27.42
CA SER A 199 21.32 8.63 -27.27
C SER A 199 21.63 8.25 -25.81
N ALA A 200 21.67 6.93 -25.58
CA ALA A 200 22.46 6.13 -24.64
C ALA A 200 23.04 6.74 -23.34
N ARG A 201 22.66 6.13 -22.21
CA ARG A 201 23.60 5.45 -21.28
C ARG A 201 22.85 4.35 -20.52
N LYS A 202 23.27 3.09 -20.68
CA LYS A 202 22.75 1.93 -19.93
C LYS A 202 23.23 1.99 -18.48
N PRO A 203 22.37 1.73 -17.47
CA PRO A 203 22.83 1.11 -16.24
C PRO A 203 22.64 -0.40 -16.32
N VAL A 204 23.75 -1.10 -16.12
CA VAL A 204 23.82 -2.49 -15.62
C VAL A 204 23.30 -2.41 -14.16
N VAL A 205 22.38 -3.27 -13.71
CA VAL A 205 22.64 -4.49 -12.92
C VAL A 205 21.29 -5.20 -12.69
N ALA A 206 21.36 -6.53 -12.67
CA ALA A 206 20.27 -7.49 -12.68
C ALA A 206 19.33 -7.45 -11.45
N THR A 207 18.04 -7.53 -11.76
CA THR A 207 16.91 -7.73 -10.85
C THR A 207 16.75 -9.22 -10.52
N THR A 208 16.70 -9.58 -9.24
CA THR A 208 15.99 -10.80 -8.81
C THR A 208 14.85 -10.39 -7.90
N ALA A 209 13.70 -10.08 -8.52
CA ALA A 209 12.44 -9.93 -7.83
C ALA A 209 11.91 -11.33 -7.51
N VAL A 210 11.67 -11.63 -6.23
CA VAL A 210 11.05 -12.89 -5.81
C VAL A 210 9.59 -12.62 -5.43
N THR A 211 8.72 -12.94 -6.40
CA THR A 211 7.32 -13.40 -6.37
C THR A 211 6.30 -12.57 -5.58
N ALA A 212 5.28 -11.97 -6.20
CA ALA A 212 4.28 -12.69 -7.00
C ALA A 212 4.48 -12.60 -8.52
N ALA A 213 4.54 -13.77 -9.14
CA ALA A 213 4.54 -13.94 -10.58
C ALA A 213 3.22 -13.41 -11.18
N ALA A 214 3.30 -12.24 -11.80
CA ALA A 214 2.59 -12.01 -13.04
C ALA A 214 3.65 -11.58 -14.04
N ALA A 215 4.07 -12.52 -14.88
CA ALA A 215 4.83 -12.22 -16.08
C ALA A 215 4.24 -10.96 -16.73
N ALA A 216 5.10 -10.09 -17.25
CA ALA A 216 4.69 -8.96 -18.07
C ALA A 216 4.09 -9.46 -19.40
N ALA A 217 2.94 -10.12 -19.30
CA ALA A 217 2.05 -10.35 -20.41
C ALA A 217 1.58 -8.97 -20.84
N ALA A 218 1.90 -8.60 -22.07
CA ALA A 218 1.29 -7.47 -22.74
C ALA A 218 -0.22 -7.52 -22.46
N ALA A 219 -0.77 -6.42 -21.96
CA ALA A 219 -2.18 -6.37 -21.63
C ALA A 219 -2.99 -6.77 -22.88
N PRO A 220 -3.97 -7.70 -22.77
CA PRO A 220 -4.79 -8.07 -23.91
C PRO A 220 -5.45 -6.82 -24.51
N PRO A 221 -5.69 -6.78 -25.83
CA PRO A 221 -6.41 -5.68 -26.46
C PRO A 221 -7.77 -5.50 -25.77
N GLY A 222 -8.07 -4.26 -25.34
CA GLY A 222 -9.26 -3.96 -24.53
C GLY A 222 -9.04 -3.98 -23.01
N GLY A 223 -7.96 -3.37 -22.51
CA GLY A 223 -7.71 -3.21 -21.07
C GLY A 223 -8.80 -2.40 -20.33
N PRO A 224 -8.76 -2.36 -18.98
CA PRO A 224 -9.83 -1.79 -18.14
C PRO A 224 -10.15 -0.34 -18.52
N ALA A 225 -11.43 0.04 -18.40
CA ALA A 225 -11.88 1.42 -18.57
C ALA A 225 -11.32 2.34 -17.48
N VAL A 226 -11.22 1.81 -16.25
CA VAL A 226 -10.67 2.52 -15.09
C VAL A 226 -9.53 1.75 -14.45
N VAL A 227 -8.46 2.46 -14.08
CA VAL A 227 -7.42 1.94 -13.19
C VAL A 227 -7.53 2.68 -11.86
N LEU A 228 -7.87 1.97 -10.80
CA LEU A 228 -7.89 2.47 -9.42
C LEU A 228 -6.57 2.09 -8.73
N ILE A 229 -5.81 3.07 -8.29
CA ILE A 229 -4.56 2.90 -7.55
C ILE A 229 -4.79 3.36 -6.11
N ILE A 230 -4.45 2.53 -5.12
CA ILE A 230 -4.54 2.86 -3.71
C ILE A 230 -3.11 2.95 -3.17
N VAL A 231 -2.70 4.13 -2.71
CA VAL A 231 -1.35 4.38 -2.18
C VAL A 231 -1.44 4.59 -0.68
N GLU A 232 -0.94 3.63 0.11
CA GLU A 232 -0.92 3.72 1.57
C GLU A 232 0.42 4.28 2.07
N ALA A 233 0.40 5.42 2.76
CA ALA A 233 1.59 6.00 3.38
C ALA A 233 1.23 6.84 4.63
N ALA A 234 1.91 6.62 5.75
CA ALA A 234 1.70 7.40 6.98
C ALA A 234 2.12 8.88 6.81
N LEU A 235 3.17 9.11 6.02
CA LEU A 235 3.77 10.42 5.78
C LEU A 235 3.39 10.99 4.39
N LEU A 236 2.20 10.64 3.91
CA LEU A 236 1.76 11.02 2.56
C LEU A 236 1.64 12.53 2.37
N CYS A 237 1.13 13.25 3.39
CA CYS A 237 1.01 14.71 3.35
C CYS A 237 2.38 15.41 3.38
N GLU A 238 3.41 14.69 3.83
CA GLU A 238 4.78 15.14 3.96
C GLU A 238 5.58 14.91 2.66
N MET A 239 5.25 13.85 1.92
CA MET A 239 5.83 13.49 0.63
C MET A 239 5.06 14.14 -0.54
N THR A 240 5.29 15.43 -0.79
CA THR A 240 4.52 16.20 -1.79
C THR A 240 4.52 15.57 -3.19
N GLU A 241 5.65 15.04 -3.64
CA GLU A 241 5.73 14.37 -4.95
C GLU A 241 4.87 13.11 -5.05
N VAL A 242 4.63 12.41 -3.93
CA VAL A 242 3.74 11.25 -3.89
C VAL A 242 2.29 11.71 -3.76
N LEU A 243 2.04 12.77 -2.98
CA LEU A 243 0.73 13.40 -2.87
C LEU A 243 0.20 13.86 -4.24
N ASP A 244 1.07 14.41 -5.10
CA ASP A 244 0.74 14.85 -6.46
C ASP A 244 0.26 13.72 -7.39
N LEU A 245 0.52 12.46 -7.04
CA LEU A 245 0.01 11.29 -7.77
C LEU A 245 -1.47 10.99 -7.44
N THR A 246 -1.98 11.55 -6.33
CA THR A 246 -3.31 11.24 -5.80
C THR A 246 -4.39 12.12 -6.42
N THR A 247 -5.54 11.52 -6.75
CA THR A 247 -6.73 12.29 -7.17
C THR A 247 -7.64 12.61 -6.00
N ASP A 248 -7.62 11.77 -4.96
CA ASP A 248 -8.39 11.93 -3.74
C ASP A 248 -7.57 11.39 -2.56
N LEU A 249 -7.83 11.91 -1.36
CA LEU A 249 -7.10 11.58 -0.15
C LEU A 249 -8.06 11.08 0.94
N TRP A 250 -7.73 9.97 1.56
CA TRP A 250 -8.44 9.39 2.68
C TRP A 250 -7.54 9.40 3.90
N MET A 251 -8.04 9.90 5.02
CA MET A 251 -7.25 10.12 6.22
C MET A 251 -7.95 9.53 7.44
N THR A 252 -7.21 8.80 8.26
CA THR A 252 -7.68 8.32 9.55
C THR A 252 -7.01 9.09 10.68
N HIS A 253 -7.75 9.46 11.72
CA HIS A 253 -7.15 10.04 12.92
C HIS A 253 -7.79 9.49 14.19
N CYS A 254 -7.17 9.76 15.33
CA CYS A 254 -7.76 9.62 16.65
C CYS A 254 -7.15 10.68 17.57
N THR A 255 -7.73 10.87 18.76
CA THR A 255 -7.15 11.80 19.74
C THR A 255 -5.74 11.35 20.17
N PRO A 256 -4.86 12.29 20.57
CA PRO A 256 -3.53 11.95 21.06
C PRO A 256 -3.54 10.95 22.23
N ALA A 257 -4.48 11.08 23.16
CA ALA A 257 -4.64 10.14 24.28
C ALA A 257 -4.91 8.71 23.79
N THR A 258 -5.85 8.56 22.86
CA THR A 258 -6.18 7.26 22.25
C THR A 258 -4.99 6.67 21.49
N ALA A 259 -4.25 7.52 20.76
CA ALA A 259 -3.06 7.11 20.04
C ALA A 259 -1.97 6.59 21.00
N VAL A 260 -1.73 7.30 22.11
CA VAL A 260 -0.79 6.88 23.16
C VAL A 260 -1.18 5.51 23.71
N ASP A 261 -2.43 5.34 24.15
CA ASP A 261 -2.90 4.08 24.73
C ASP A 261 -2.76 2.92 23.75
N ARG A 262 -3.13 3.12 22.48
CA ARG A 262 -3.00 2.11 21.43
C ARG A 262 -1.54 1.76 21.12
N VAL A 263 -0.65 2.75 21.05
CA VAL A 263 0.78 2.54 20.81
C VAL A 263 1.41 1.79 21.97
N MET A 264 1.09 2.15 23.22
CA MET A 264 1.58 1.44 24.41
C MET A 264 1.24 -0.04 24.35
N VAL A 265 -0.04 -0.38 24.12
CA VAL A 265 -0.50 -1.77 24.07
C VAL A 265 0.13 -2.52 22.89
N ARG A 266 0.16 -1.91 21.70
CA ARG A 266 0.65 -2.58 20.48
C ARG A 266 2.15 -2.79 20.46
N ASN A 267 2.92 -1.84 20.98
CA ASN A 267 4.37 -1.81 20.89
C ASN A 267 5.07 -2.08 22.23
N HIS A 268 4.33 -2.35 23.31
CA HIS A 268 4.85 -2.57 24.66
C HIS A 268 5.76 -1.44 25.16
N LEU A 269 5.33 -0.19 24.95
CA LEU A 269 6.10 1.00 25.33
C LEU A 269 5.66 1.59 26.67
N SER A 270 6.57 2.31 27.33
CA SER A 270 6.19 3.22 28.40
C SER A 270 5.30 4.36 27.86
N ARG A 271 4.59 5.03 28.76
CA ARG A 271 3.72 6.14 28.41
C ARG A 271 4.51 7.30 27.80
N GLU A 272 5.67 7.60 28.36
CA GLU A 272 6.57 8.66 27.92
C GLU A 272 7.08 8.38 26.50
N ALA A 273 7.53 7.16 26.23
CA ALA A 273 7.98 6.75 24.91
C ALA A 273 6.84 6.77 23.88
N ALA A 274 5.63 6.38 24.26
CA ALA A 274 4.45 6.46 23.40
C ALA A 274 4.07 7.92 23.10
N GLN A 275 4.09 8.81 24.09
CA GLN A 275 3.84 10.24 23.91
C GLN A 275 4.84 10.89 22.96
N GLN A 276 6.13 10.58 23.10
CA GLN A 276 7.16 11.06 22.18
C GLN A 276 6.89 10.63 20.73
N ARG A 277 6.53 9.37 20.51
CA ARG A 277 6.17 8.85 19.17
C ARG A 277 4.92 9.50 18.59
N VAL A 278 3.95 9.85 19.43
CA VAL A 278 2.74 10.55 18.98
C VAL A 278 3.06 12.00 18.61
N ALA A 279 3.90 12.67 19.40
CA ALA A 279 4.30 14.05 19.18
C ALA A 279 5.22 14.23 17.95
N SER A 280 5.95 13.18 17.52
CA SER A 280 6.86 13.25 16.37
C SER A 280 6.15 13.23 15.01
N GLN A 281 4.82 13.07 14.97
CA GLN A 281 4.03 13.10 13.73
C GLN A 281 3.07 14.28 13.72
N LEU A 282 2.75 14.76 12.51
CA LEU A 282 1.72 15.78 12.34
C LEU A 282 0.36 15.26 12.81
N ASP A 283 -0.35 16.09 13.57
CA ASP A 283 -1.75 15.85 13.88
C ASP A 283 -2.65 16.04 12.64
N VAL A 284 -3.92 15.68 12.77
CA VAL A 284 -4.89 15.77 11.68
C VAL A 284 -5.05 17.21 11.17
N GLU A 285 -5.06 18.20 12.05
CA GLU A 285 -5.26 19.61 11.69
C GLU A 285 -4.05 20.18 10.94
N GLN A 286 -2.85 19.79 11.34
CA GLN A 286 -1.60 20.13 10.67
C GLN A 286 -1.53 19.49 9.29
N LYS A 287 -1.93 18.22 9.15
CA LYS A 287 -2.04 17.55 7.84
C LYS A 287 -3.05 18.26 6.94
N LEU A 288 -4.25 18.58 7.44
CA LEU A 288 -5.28 19.31 6.69
C LEU A 288 -4.84 20.73 6.32
N ARG A 289 -4.17 21.45 7.22
CA ARG A 289 -3.60 22.77 6.94
C ARG A 289 -2.55 22.70 5.84
N LYS A 290 -1.70 21.66 5.85
CA LYS A 290 -0.72 21.43 4.80
C LYS A 290 -1.38 21.21 3.44
N LEU A 291 -2.44 20.39 3.38
CA LEU A 291 -3.21 20.21 2.13
C LEU A 291 -3.81 21.53 1.61
N ARG A 292 -4.32 22.39 2.52
CA ARG A 292 -4.82 23.72 2.17
C ARG A 292 -3.70 24.61 1.60
N HIS A 293 -2.53 24.63 2.24
CA HIS A 293 -1.38 25.40 1.76
C HIS A 293 -0.86 24.92 0.41
N LEU A 294 -0.90 23.60 0.17
CA LEU A 294 -0.54 22.99 -1.13
C LEU A 294 -1.65 23.16 -2.18
N ALA A 295 -2.77 23.80 -1.83
CA ALA A 295 -3.93 23.97 -2.70
C ALA A 295 -4.42 22.64 -3.31
N TYR A 296 -4.37 21.54 -2.53
CA TYR A 296 -4.80 20.22 -2.97
C TYR A 296 -6.24 20.26 -3.51
N LYS A 297 -6.44 19.71 -4.71
CA LYS A 297 -7.71 19.81 -5.45
C LYS A 297 -8.60 18.58 -5.33
N GLY A 298 -8.06 17.47 -4.82
CA GLY A 298 -8.78 16.22 -4.68
C GLY A 298 -9.82 16.24 -3.56
N GLY A 299 -10.75 15.29 -3.58
CA GLY A 299 -11.63 15.05 -2.44
C GLY A 299 -10.83 14.60 -1.22
N VAL A 300 -11.23 15.02 -0.03
CA VAL A 300 -10.61 14.59 1.23
C VAL A 300 -11.68 13.94 2.11
N GLU A 301 -11.54 12.64 2.37
CA GLU A 301 -12.39 11.89 3.30
C GLU A 301 -11.63 11.70 4.62
N VAL A 302 -12.23 12.07 5.75
CA VAL A 302 -11.58 11.99 7.07
C VAL A 302 -12.40 11.08 7.98
N PHE A 303 -11.73 10.11 8.60
CA PHE A 303 -12.31 9.16 9.53
C PHE A 303 -11.75 9.38 10.94
N ASP A 304 -12.61 9.81 11.87
CA ASP A 304 -12.28 9.80 13.29
C ASP A 304 -12.45 8.38 13.84
N THR A 305 -11.39 7.83 14.41
CA THR A 305 -11.35 6.47 14.95
C THR A 305 -11.28 6.45 16.47
N THR A 306 -11.40 7.60 17.15
CA THR A 306 -11.18 7.75 18.59
C THR A 306 -11.99 6.76 19.41
N GLN A 307 -13.30 6.70 19.17
CA GLN A 307 -14.23 5.82 19.91
C GLN A 307 -14.91 4.78 19.00
N VAL A 308 -14.37 4.55 17.81
CA VAL A 308 -14.96 3.66 16.81
C VAL A 308 -14.36 2.27 16.93
N LYS A 309 -15.23 1.26 17.10
CA LYS A 309 -14.80 -0.14 17.08
C LYS A 309 -14.34 -0.52 15.67
N LEU A 310 -13.38 -1.45 15.57
CA LEU A 310 -12.82 -1.84 14.27
C LEU A 310 -13.90 -2.22 13.25
N ALA A 311 -14.85 -3.09 13.61
CA ALA A 311 -15.92 -3.54 12.71
C ALA A 311 -16.84 -2.40 12.23
N GLU A 312 -17.09 -1.40 13.06
CA GLU A 312 -17.84 -0.21 12.68
C GLU A 312 -17.03 0.66 11.72
N GLY A 313 -15.75 0.88 12.03
CA GLY A 313 -14.86 1.64 11.16
C GLY A 313 -14.63 0.99 9.79
N LEU A 314 -14.64 -0.34 9.70
CA LEU A 314 -14.59 -1.03 8.41
C LEU A 314 -15.87 -0.78 7.59
N ARG A 315 -17.04 -0.83 8.23
CA ARG A 315 -18.33 -0.51 7.57
C ARG A 315 -18.39 0.95 7.10
N GLU A 316 -17.88 1.90 7.88
CA GLU A 316 -17.76 3.30 7.45
C GLU A 316 -16.89 3.44 6.20
N THR A 317 -15.76 2.73 6.15
CA THR A 317 -14.84 2.74 5.01
C THR A 317 -15.51 2.13 3.77
N GLU A 318 -16.25 1.04 3.91
CA GLU A 318 -17.02 0.45 2.79
C GLU A 318 -18.13 1.39 2.31
N ALA A 319 -18.90 1.99 3.21
CA ALA A 319 -19.94 2.96 2.87
C ALA A 319 -19.37 4.21 2.17
N ALA A 320 -18.21 4.71 2.60
CA ALA A 320 -17.50 5.79 1.92
C ALA A 320 -17.04 5.36 0.51
N PHE A 321 -16.54 4.13 0.38
CA PHE A 321 -16.11 3.61 -0.92
C PHE A 321 -17.28 3.40 -1.87
N ASP A 322 -18.45 3.04 -1.37
CA ASP A 322 -19.66 2.92 -2.16
C ASP A 322 -20.12 4.24 -2.77
N ARG A 323 -20.00 5.34 -2.01
CA ARG A 323 -20.21 6.71 -2.54
C ARG A 323 -19.15 7.05 -3.58
N TYR A 324 -17.87 6.88 -3.23
CA TYR A 324 -16.75 7.16 -4.12
C TYR A 324 -16.86 6.41 -5.44
N TRP A 325 -17.22 5.14 -5.39
CA TRP A 325 -17.39 4.31 -6.58
C TRP A 325 -18.47 4.87 -7.50
N ARG A 326 -19.66 5.18 -6.97
CA ARG A 326 -20.77 5.72 -7.79
C ARG A 326 -20.40 7.05 -8.43
N GLU A 327 -19.73 7.93 -7.69
CA GLU A 327 -19.45 9.30 -8.12
C GLU A 327 -18.20 9.43 -9.00
N LYS A 328 -17.18 8.59 -8.79
CA LYS A 328 -15.84 8.79 -9.36
C LYS A 328 -15.34 7.65 -10.24
N ILE A 329 -15.88 6.44 -10.06
CA ILE A 329 -15.46 5.22 -10.78
C ILE A 329 -16.52 4.83 -11.82
N ALA A 330 -17.76 4.62 -11.41
CA ALA A 330 -18.84 4.12 -12.25
C ALA A 330 -19.19 5.06 -13.42
N VAL A 331 -18.92 6.36 -13.30
CA VAL A 331 -19.11 7.35 -14.37
C VAL A 331 -18.21 7.13 -15.60
N HIS A 332 -17.22 6.24 -15.49
CA HIS A 332 -16.30 5.86 -16.57
C HIS A 332 -16.51 4.42 -17.07
N LEU A 333 -17.49 3.70 -16.51
CA LEU A 333 -17.83 2.31 -16.87
C LEU A 333 -19.03 2.28 -17.81
#